data_AF-A0A3A6RBJ9-F1
#
_entry.id   AF-A0A3A6RBJ9-F1
#
_cell.length_a   1.000
_cell.length_b   1.000
_cell.length_c   1.000
_cell.angle_alpha   90.00
_cell.angle_beta   90.00
_cell.angle_gamma   90.00
#
_symmetry.space_group_name_H-M   'P 1'
#
loop_
_entity.id
_entity.type
_entity.pdbx_description
1 polymer ?
#
loop_
_entity_poly.entity_id
_entity_poly.type
_entity_poly.pdbx_seq_one_letter_code
_entity_poly.pdbx_strand_id
1 'polypeptide(L)'
;MNFLPPTVLVIEGEVLADITVTAQQMAQLNTARETFRELRSILLAQIVPSLDGGWKNPLATEIESRLESITFATGNFFWKGRHAGAAHDAINVGGGQ
;
A
#
# COMPACT_ATOMS: atom_id res chain seq x y z
N MET A 1 -28.27 -35.85 24.15
CA MET A 1 -27.74 -34.48 23.98
C MET A 1 -26.25 -34.63 23.69
N ASN A 2 -25.79 -34.24 22.51
CA ASN A 2 -24.38 -34.29 22.14
C ASN A 2 -23.74 -32.93 22.44
N PHE A 3 -22.90 -32.85 23.46
CA PHE A 3 -22.04 -31.70 23.72
C PHE A 3 -20.84 -31.78 22.80
N LEU A 4 -20.75 -30.87 21.82
CA LEU A 4 -19.50 -30.63 21.11
C LEU A 4 -18.62 -29.73 22.00
N PRO A 5 -17.39 -30.14 22.35
CA PRO A 5 -16.51 -29.29 23.13
C PRO A 5 -16.13 -28.05 22.31
N PRO A 6 -15.96 -26.88 22.93
CA PRO A 6 -15.57 -25.67 22.22
C PRO A 6 -14.20 -25.91 21.59
N THR A 7 -14.15 -25.85 20.26
CA THR A 7 -12.88 -25.86 19.51
C THR A 7 -12.16 -24.55 19.85
N VAL A 8 -11.11 -24.63 20.67
CA VAL A 8 -10.22 -23.50 20.94
C VAL A 8 -9.41 -23.26 19.67
N LEU A 9 -9.75 -22.20 18.94
CA LEU A 9 -8.97 -21.75 17.78
C LEU A 9 -7.71 -21.06 18.33
N VAL A 10 -6.59 -21.77 18.36
CA VAL A 10 -5.30 -21.18 18.73
C VAL A 10 -4.83 -20.31 17.57
N ILE A 11 -4.88 -18.99 17.74
CA ILE A 11 -4.29 -18.05 16.79
C ILE A 11 -2.82 -17.91 17.15
N GLU A 12 -1.95 -18.46 16.31
CA GLU A 12 -0.51 -18.27 16.40
C GLU A 12 -0.13 -16.95 15.72
N GLY A 13 0.68 -16.13 16.41
CA GLY A 13 1.21 -14.89 15.88
C GLY A 13 2.68 -14.73 16.27
N GLU A 14 3.49 -14.22 15.35
CA GLU A 14 4.88 -13.86 15.61
C GLU A 14 4.99 -12.38 15.97
N VAL A 15 5.65 -12.07 17.09
CA VAL A 15 5.97 -10.69 17.44
C VAL A 15 7.15 -10.25 16.58
N LEU A 16 6.87 -9.36 15.63
CA LEU A 16 7.92 -8.76 14.80
C LEU A 16 8.70 -7.73 15.62
N ALA A 17 10.01 -7.67 15.39
CA ALA A 17 10.89 -6.69 16.02
C ALA A 17 10.52 -5.26 15.64
N ASP A 18 10.77 -4.31 16.56
CA ASP A 18 10.62 -2.89 16.29
C ASP A 18 11.44 -2.49 15.07
N ILE A 19 10.77 -1.86 14.10
CA ILE A 19 11.42 -1.29 12.93
C ILE A 19 11.62 0.19 13.17
N THR A 20 12.89 0.59 13.19
CA THR A 20 13.28 2.00 13.10
C THR A 20 13.48 2.37 11.64
N VAL A 21 12.72 3.36 11.16
CA VAL A 21 12.92 3.95 9.83
C VAL A 21 13.62 5.28 10.03
N THR A 22 14.81 5.43 9.45
CA THR A 22 15.54 6.70 9.52
C THR A 22 14.82 7.76 8.68
N ALA A 23 15.06 9.04 8.98
CA ALA A 23 14.54 10.14 8.17
C ALA A 23 14.93 10.03 6.69
N GLN A 24 16.15 9.56 6.39
CA GLN A 24 16.60 9.33 5.02
C GLN A 24 15.80 8.22 4.34
N GLN A 25 15.55 7.11 5.03
CA GLN A 25 14.72 6.02 4.51
C GLN A 25 13.29 6.50 4.26
N MET A 26 12.69 7.23 5.22
CA MET A 26 11.36 7.84 5.03
C MET A 26 11.31 8.75 3.80
N ALA A 27 12.32 9.60 3.60
CA ALA A 27 12.41 10.48 2.44
C ALA A 27 12.44 9.68 1.13
N GLN A 28 13.25 8.61 1.07
CA GLN A 28 13.32 7.73 -0.10
C GLN A 28 11.99 7.03 -0.39
N LEU A 29 11.30 6.54 0.64
CA LEU A 29 9.99 5.90 0.50
C LEU A 29 8.92 6.90 0.01
N ASN A 30 8.96 8.14 0.50
CA ASN A 30 8.07 9.20 0.05
C ASN A 30 8.33 9.58 -1.42
N THR A 31 9.60 9.73 -1.81
CA THR A 31 9.95 9.96 -3.22
C THR A 31 9.45 8.82 -4.10
N ALA A 32 9.63 7.56 -3.69
CA ALA A 32 9.13 6.40 -4.43
C ALA A 32 7.60 6.42 -4.57
N ARG A 33 6.88 6.81 -3.51
CA ARG A 33 5.42 6.93 -3.54
C ARG A 33 4.96 8.01 -4.50
N GLU A 34 5.58 9.19 -4.49
CA GLU A 34 5.22 10.28 -5.40
C GLU A 34 5.54 9.92 -6.85
N THR A 35 6.71 9.35 -7.14
CA THR A 35 7.03 8.82 -8.48
C THR A 35 6.02 7.78 -8.94
N PHE A 36 5.58 6.88 -8.06
CA PHE A 36 4.55 5.89 -8.39
C PHE A 36 3.18 6.54 -8.66
N ARG A 37 2.79 7.58 -7.90
CA ARG A 37 1.55 8.32 -8.14
C ARG A 37 1.56 9.03 -9.49
N GLU A 38 2.68 9.65 -9.85
CA GLU A 38 2.87 10.27 -11.16
C GLU A 38 2.76 9.23 -12.28
N LEU A 39 3.45 8.09 -12.15
CA LEU A 39 3.35 7.00 -13.11
C LEU A 39 1.91 6.47 -13.25
N ARG A 40 1.23 6.24 -12.13
CA ARG A 40 -0.18 5.82 -12.11
C ARG A 40 -1.06 6.84 -12.83
N SER A 41 -0.85 8.13 -12.60
CA SER A 41 -1.58 9.21 -13.29
C SER A 41 -1.35 9.17 -14.79
N ILE A 42 -0.10 9.06 -15.24
CA ILE A 42 0.23 8.95 -16.67
C ILE A 42 -0.46 7.73 -17.29
N LEU A 43 -0.33 6.56 -16.66
CA LEU A 43 -0.89 5.32 -17.18
C LEU A 43 -2.42 5.38 -17.28
N LEU A 44 -3.10 5.79 -16.21
CA LEU A 44 -4.57 5.73 -16.16
C LEU A 44 -5.24 6.93 -16.86
N ALA A 45 -4.64 8.12 -16.83
CA ALA A 45 -5.25 9.32 -17.39
C ALA A 45 -4.84 9.59 -18.84
N GLN A 46 -3.68 9.10 -19.29
CA GLN A 46 -3.17 9.37 -20.64
C GLN A 46 -3.09 8.09 -21.48
N ILE A 47 -2.44 7.05 -20.95
CA ILE A 47 -2.18 5.84 -21.75
C ILE A 47 -3.46 5.02 -21.95
N VAL A 48 -4.19 4.68 -20.89
CA VAL A 48 -5.41 3.86 -21.00
C VAL A 48 -6.45 4.48 -21.94
N PRO A 49 -6.78 5.78 -21.86
CA PRO A 49 -7.70 6.41 -22.81
C PRO A 49 -7.22 6.41 -24.27
N SER A 50 -5.90 6.33 -24.50
CA SER A 50 -5.30 6.30 -25.85
C SER A 50 -5.28 4.91 -26.49
N LEU A 51 -5.54 3.86 -25.71
CA LEU A 51 -5.65 2.50 -26.23
C LEU A 51 -6.88 2.36 -27.14
N ASP A 52 -6.80 1.49 -28.14
CA ASP A 52 -7.99 1.14 -28.93
C ASP A 52 -9.04 0.50 -28.02
N GLY A 53 -10.26 1.06 -28.01
CA GLY A 53 -11.32 0.71 -27.06
C GLY A 53 -11.16 1.30 -25.64
N GLY A 54 -10.12 2.08 -25.37
CA GLY A 54 -9.89 2.79 -24.11
C GLY A 54 -9.94 1.87 -22.88
N TRP A 55 -10.81 2.20 -21.93
CA TRP A 55 -11.06 1.39 -20.72
C TRP A 55 -11.63 -0.01 -20.98
N LYS A 56 -12.16 -0.29 -22.17
CA LYS A 56 -12.61 -1.64 -22.55
C LYS A 56 -11.48 -2.51 -23.09
N ASN A 57 -10.30 -1.92 -23.32
CA ASN A 57 -9.13 -2.68 -23.74
C ASN A 57 -8.67 -3.60 -22.58
N PRO A 58 -8.45 -4.90 -22.81
CA PRO A 58 -7.95 -5.81 -21.77
C PRO A 58 -6.65 -5.34 -21.10
N LEU A 59 -5.82 -4.57 -21.81
CA LEU A 59 -4.60 -3.98 -21.25
C LEU A 59 -4.90 -2.94 -20.15
N ALA A 60 -6.05 -2.26 -20.19
CA ALA A 60 -6.43 -1.33 -19.13
C ALA A 60 -6.58 -2.06 -17.78
N THR A 61 -7.29 -3.19 -17.78
CA THR A 61 -7.47 -4.05 -16.60
C THR A 61 -6.14 -4.62 -16.11
N GLU A 62 -5.27 -5.04 -17.02
CA GLU A 62 -3.94 -5.56 -16.65
C GLU A 62 -3.05 -4.47 -16.04
N ILE A 63 -3.09 -3.24 -16.56
CA ILE A 63 -2.36 -2.09 -16.02
C ILE A 63 -2.83 -1.80 -14.58
N GLU A 64 -4.15 -1.73 -14.35
CA GLU A 64 -4.71 -1.51 -13.02
C GLU A 64 -4.28 -2.61 -12.04
N SER A 65 -4.44 -3.88 -12.43
CA SER A 65 -4.06 -5.03 -11.63
C SER A 65 -2.58 -5.00 -11.22
N ARG A 66 -1.68 -4.59 -12.13
CA ARG A 66 -0.25 -4.46 -11.82
C ARG A 66 0.04 -3.31 -10.86
N LEU A 67 -0.60 -2.16 -11.03
CA LEU A 67 -0.45 -1.02 -10.13
C LEU A 67 -0.93 -1.37 -8.71
N GLU A 68 -2.05 -2.08 -8.61
CA GLU A 68 -2.56 -2.59 -7.33
C GLU A 68 -1.60 -3.62 -6.72
N SER A 69 -1.13 -4.58 -7.51
CA SER A 69 -0.16 -5.60 -7.08
C SER A 69 1.11 -4.97 -6.51
N ILE A 70 1.64 -3.93 -7.16
CA ILE A 70 2.79 -3.16 -6.64
C ILE A 70 2.45 -2.50 -5.30
N THR A 71 1.28 -1.87 -5.19
CA THR A 71 0.85 -1.21 -3.95
C THR A 71 0.72 -2.20 -2.79
N PHE A 72 0.14 -3.37 -3.04
CA PHE A 72 0.01 -4.43 -2.04
C PHE A 72 1.36 -5.04 -1.66
N ALA A 73 2.16 -5.45 -2.65
CA ALA A 73 3.46 -6.08 -2.43
C ALA A 73 4.50 -5.15 -1.79
N THR A 74 4.29 -3.84 -1.86
CA THR A 74 5.16 -2.85 -1.20
C THR A 74 4.56 -2.31 0.10
N GLY A 75 3.31 -2.66 0.46
CA GLY A 75 2.62 -2.06 1.59
C GLY A 75 2.53 -0.53 1.48
N ASN A 76 2.16 -0.02 0.30
CA ASN A 76 2.22 1.40 -0.05
C ASN A 76 3.62 2.01 0.17
N PHE A 77 4.66 1.31 -0.32
CA PHE A 77 6.07 1.65 -0.13
C PHE A 77 6.49 1.67 1.35
N PHE A 78 5.93 0.77 2.15
CA PHE A 78 6.20 0.65 3.58
C PHE A 78 6.25 -0.81 4.05
N TRP A 79 6.71 -1.71 3.19
CA TRP A 79 6.58 -3.18 3.27
C TRP A 79 7.06 -3.82 4.58
N LYS A 80 7.91 -3.15 5.36
CA LYS A 80 8.32 -3.63 6.70
C LYS A 80 7.46 -3.10 7.85
N GLY A 81 6.76 -1.99 7.69
CA GLY A 81 5.94 -1.36 8.72
C GLY A 81 4.52 -1.08 8.26
N ARG A 82 3.85 -1.98 7.53
CA ARG A 82 2.50 -1.72 6.96
C ARG A 82 1.49 -1.18 8.01
N HIS A 83 1.73 -1.50 9.28
CA HIS A 83 0.96 -1.03 10.44
C HIS A 83 1.45 0.30 11.04
N ALA A 84 2.72 0.70 10.81
CA ALA A 84 3.31 1.96 11.24
C ALA A 84 3.06 3.11 10.25
N GLY A 85 2.90 2.83 8.95
CA GLY A 85 2.64 3.84 7.92
C GLY A 85 1.31 4.60 8.12
N ALA A 86 0.31 3.99 8.76
CA ALA A 86 -0.96 4.64 9.10
C ALA A 86 -0.85 5.71 10.19
N ALA A 87 0.25 5.73 10.95
CA ALA A 87 0.47 6.66 12.06
C ALA A 87 1.29 7.91 11.66
N HIS A 88 1.86 7.94 10.46
CA HIS A 88 2.77 8.99 10.01
C HIS A 88 2.22 9.84 8.86
N ASP A 89 0.90 9.94 8.73
CA ASP A 89 0.29 11.15 8.17
C ASP A 89 0.45 12.26 9.23
N ALA A 90 1.71 12.67 9.44
CA ALA A 90 2.07 13.85 10.22
C ALA A 90 1.73 15.06 9.36
N ILE A 91 0.43 15.26 9.18
CA ILE A 91 -0.13 16.56 8.86
C ILE A 91 0.20 17.39 10.09
N ASN A 92 1.12 18.33 9.91
CA ASN A 92 1.39 19.41 10.84
C ASN A 92 0.06 19.95 11.41
N VAL A 93 -0.21 19.67 12.69
CA VAL A 93 -1.25 20.36 13.46
C VAL A 93 -0.61 21.12 14.60
N GLY A 94 -0.31 22.38 14.32
CA GLY A 94 -0.48 23.47 15.29
C GLY A 94 0.72 23.78 16.17
N GLY A 95 1.27 24.98 15.97
CA GLY A 95 2.19 25.60 16.91
C GLY A 95 1.53 25.99 18.23
N GLY A 96 2.38 26.30 19.20
CA GLY A 96 2.01 26.96 20.45
C GLY A 96 2.36 26.17 21.70
N GLN A 97 3.58 26.37 22.22
CA GLN A 97 3.80 26.79 23.61
C GLN A 97 4.90 27.84 23.64
#